data_AF-A0A257NR51-F1
#
_entry.id   AF-A0A257NR51-F1
#
_cell.length_a   1.000
_cell.length_b   1.000
_cell.length_c   1.000
_cell.angle_alpha   90.00
_cell.angle_beta   90.00
_cell.angle_gamma   90.00
#
_symmetry.space_group_name_H-M   'P 1'
#
loop_
_entity.id
_entity.type
_entity.pdbx_description
1 polymer ?
#
loop_
_entity_poly.entity_id
_entity_poly.type
_entity_poly.pdbx_seq_one_letter_code
_entity_poly.pdbx_strand_id
1 'polypeptide(L)'
;MFGFSWGEIGLIMAVALIAIGPKDLPVAIRTVTAMMKKARGMAAEFQGHVDDMMREANLSDVKTEINKLRRFDFKTAAEQAIDPDGSLREAVSVPPEFERPPGAERPVVATVPVVEELPDAPEFVPPDVARKQPVPAFIPPGTRRWGY
;
A
#
# COMPACT_ATOMS: atom_id res chain seq x y z
N MET A 1 -34.93 -16.49 -3.72
CA MET A 1 -33.59 -16.42 -4.36
C MET A 1 -32.89 -15.26 -3.70
N PHE A 2 -31.88 -15.52 -2.87
CA PHE A 2 -31.13 -14.44 -2.24
C PHE A 2 -30.14 -13.94 -3.29
N GLY A 3 -30.40 -12.75 -3.82
CA GLY A 3 -29.47 -12.10 -4.73
C GLY A 3 -28.22 -11.75 -3.95
N PHE A 4 -27.10 -11.67 -4.64
CA PHE A 4 -25.94 -10.96 -4.11
C PHE A 4 -25.97 -9.55 -4.72
N SER A 5 -27.05 -8.80 -4.46
CA SER A 5 -27.18 -7.43 -4.96
C SER A 5 -26.46 -6.44 -4.05
N TRP A 6 -26.10 -5.29 -4.61
CA TRP A 6 -25.56 -4.16 -3.85
C TRP A 6 -26.46 -3.75 -2.68
N GLY A 7 -27.78 -3.90 -2.80
CA GLY A 7 -28.73 -3.62 -1.72
C GLY A 7 -28.61 -4.59 -0.55
N GLU A 8 -28.41 -5.88 -0.81
CA GLU A 8 -28.23 -6.89 0.24
C GLU A 8 -26.86 -6.74 0.93
N ILE A 9 -25.80 -6.41 0.18
CA ILE A 9 -24.48 -6.07 0.76
C ILE A 9 -24.60 -4.83 1.66
N GLY A 10 -25.32 -3.80 1.21
CA GLY A 10 -25.61 -2.60 2.01
C GLY A 10 -26.38 -2.92 3.29
N LEU A 11 -27.37 -3.83 3.23
CA LEU A 11 -28.14 -4.27 4.39
C LEU A 11 -27.25 -5.02 5.41
N ILE A 12 -26.41 -5.94 4.94
CA ILE A 12 -25.46 -6.67 5.80
C ILE A 12 -24.49 -5.70 6.47
N MET A 13 -23.97 -4.71 5.73
CA MET A 13 -23.12 -3.65 6.28
C MET A 13 -23.85 -2.83 7.34
N ALA A 14 -25.11 -2.44 7.11
CA ALA A 14 -25.90 -1.70 8.09
C ALA A 14 -26.11 -2.52 9.38
N VAL A 15 -26.47 -3.80 9.26
CA VAL A 15 -26.63 -4.70 10.42
C VAL A 15 -25.30 -4.87 11.16
N ALA A 16 -24.19 -5.05 10.45
CA ALA A 16 -22.87 -5.17 11.06
C ALA A 16 -22.46 -3.89 11.82
N LEU A 17 -22.75 -2.72 11.28
CA LEU A 17 -22.50 -1.43 11.96
C LEU A 17 -23.31 -1.28 13.24
N ILE A 18 -24.55 -1.78 13.29
CA ILE A 18 -25.39 -1.71 14.48
C ILE A 18 -24.95 -2.72 15.53
N ALA A 19 -24.66 -3.97 15.12
CA ALA A 19 -24.34 -5.06 16.02
C ALA A 19 -22.93 -4.93 16.64
N ILE A 20 -21.95 -4.57 15.82
CA ILE A 20 -20.54 -4.47 16.23
C ILE A 20 -20.17 -3.02 16.57
N GLY A 21 -20.80 -2.05 15.91
CA GLY A 21 -20.45 -0.64 16.05
C GLY A 21 -19.57 -0.14 14.89
N PRO A 22 -19.70 1.12 14.47
CA PRO A 22 -18.96 1.69 13.34
C PRO A 22 -17.45 1.80 13.56
N LYS A 23 -17.01 1.86 14.82
CA LYS A 23 -15.58 1.95 15.18
C LYS A 23 -14.90 0.58 15.27
N ASP A 24 -15.67 -0.46 15.56
CA ASP A 24 -15.13 -1.81 15.78
C ASP A 24 -15.15 -2.65 14.50
N LEU A 25 -16.04 -2.33 13.54
CA LEU A 25 -16.05 -2.93 12.21
C LEU A 25 -14.69 -2.84 11.47
N PRO A 26 -14.01 -1.67 11.37
CA PRO A 26 -12.71 -1.60 10.71
C PRO A 26 -11.62 -2.40 11.45
N VAL A 27 -11.71 -2.51 12.78
CA VAL A 27 -10.79 -3.34 13.57
C VAL A 27 -11.05 -4.82 13.28
N ALA A 28 -12.31 -5.26 13.26
CA ALA A 28 -12.69 -6.64 12.93
C ALA A 28 -12.24 -7.04 11.52
N ILE A 29 -12.45 -6.19 10.50
CA ILE A 29 -11.96 -6.43 9.14
C ILE A 29 -10.43 -6.58 9.14
N ARG A 30 -9.70 -5.69 9.82
CA ARG A 30 -8.23 -5.79 9.92
C ARG A 30 -7.79 -7.10 10.57
N THR A 31 -8.48 -7.56 11.60
CA THR A 31 -8.16 -8.83 12.27
C THR A 31 -8.39 -10.02 11.34
N VAL A 32 -9.55 -10.09 10.68
CA VAL A 32 -9.87 -11.18 9.75
C VAL A 32 -8.92 -11.18 8.55
N THR A 33 -8.66 -10.00 7.96
CA THR A 33 -7.74 -9.87 6.83
C THR A 33 -6.29 -10.15 7.22
N ALA A 34 -5.85 -9.78 8.42
CA ALA A 34 -4.53 -10.15 8.93
C ALA A 34 -4.40 -11.68 9.11
N MET A 35 -5.45 -12.33 9.63
CA MET A 35 -5.51 -13.78 9.74
C MET A 35 -5.47 -14.45 8.35
N MET A 36 -6.28 -13.97 7.40
CA MET A 36 -6.25 -14.44 6.01
C MET A 36 -4.90 -14.18 5.34
N LYS A 37 -4.26 -13.03 5.59
CA LYS A 37 -2.94 -12.69 5.05
C LYS A 37 -1.88 -13.65 5.56
N LYS A 38 -1.91 -13.98 6.85
CA LYS A 38 -1.02 -14.98 7.45
C LYS A 38 -1.27 -16.36 6.86
N ALA A 39 -2.54 -16.77 6.72
CA ALA A 39 -2.91 -18.01 6.05
C ALA A 39 -2.42 -18.07 4.59
N ARG A 40 -2.56 -16.97 3.84
CA ARG A 40 -2.06 -16.84 2.48
C ARG A 40 -0.54 -16.87 2.40
N GLY A 41 0.16 -16.28 3.35
CA GLY A 41 1.62 -16.34 3.47
C GLY A 41 2.10 -17.78 3.67
N MET A 42 1.50 -18.49 4.63
CA MET A 42 1.78 -19.91 4.85
C MET A 42 1.45 -20.74 3.60
N ALA A 43 0.31 -20.47 2.94
CA ALA A 43 -0.06 -21.12 1.68
C ALA A 43 0.93 -20.84 0.54
N ALA A 44 1.58 -19.68 0.51
CA ALA A 44 2.61 -19.37 -0.48
C ALA A 44 3.90 -20.19 -0.24
N GLU A 45 4.23 -20.46 1.02
CA GLU A 45 5.32 -21.38 1.39
C GLU A 45 4.97 -22.82 1.00
N PHE A 46 3.71 -23.25 1.23
CA PHE A 46 3.22 -24.53 0.75
C PHE A 46 3.22 -24.61 -0.78
N GLN A 47 2.86 -23.55 -1.51
CA GLN A 47 2.95 -23.55 -2.98
C GLN A 47 4.37 -23.80 -3.46
N GLY A 48 5.41 -23.29 -2.77
CA GLY A 48 6.81 -23.59 -3.10
C GLY A 48 7.12 -25.09 -2.96
N HIS A 49 6.77 -25.68 -1.82
CA HIS A 49 7.00 -27.12 -1.57
C HIS A 49 6.10 -28.04 -2.39
N VAL A 50 4.88 -27.57 -2.70
CA VAL A 50 3.87 -28.31 -3.44
C VAL A 50 4.11 -28.20 -4.94
N ASP A 51 4.60 -27.10 -5.50
CA ASP A 51 4.98 -27.03 -6.93
C ASP A 51 6.10 -28.05 -7.25
N ASP A 52 7.04 -28.28 -6.33
CA ASP A 52 8.07 -29.33 -6.46
C ASP A 52 7.45 -30.75 -6.45
N MET A 53 6.44 -31.00 -5.61
CA MET A 53 5.71 -32.28 -5.55
C MET A 53 4.65 -32.47 -6.65
N MET A 54 4.03 -31.37 -7.11
CA MET A 54 2.98 -31.31 -8.15
C MET A 54 3.56 -31.48 -9.55
N ARG A 55 4.85 -31.23 -9.73
CA ARG A 55 5.53 -31.53 -10.99
C ARG A 55 5.66 -33.03 -11.23
N GLU A 56 5.59 -33.84 -10.17
CA GLU A 56 5.67 -35.30 -10.20
C GLU A 56 4.28 -35.97 -10.13
N ALA A 57 3.31 -35.32 -9.45
CA ALA A 57 1.91 -35.77 -9.38
C ALA A 57 1.00 -34.84 -10.20
N ASN A 58 0.32 -35.37 -11.22
CA ASN A 58 -0.50 -34.73 -12.25
C ASN A 58 -1.57 -33.66 -11.81
N LEU A 59 -1.19 -32.62 -11.07
CA LEU A 59 -2.05 -31.59 -10.44
C LEU A 59 -2.20 -30.31 -11.28
N SER A 60 -1.58 -30.24 -12.47
CA SER A 60 -1.68 -29.11 -13.40
C SER A 60 -3.11 -28.88 -13.93
N ASP A 61 -3.86 -29.97 -14.11
CA ASP A 61 -5.22 -29.91 -14.63
C ASP A 61 -6.18 -29.29 -13.61
N VAL A 62 -6.04 -29.64 -12.33
CA VAL A 62 -6.82 -29.09 -11.21
C VAL A 62 -6.55 -27.60 -11.04
N LYS A 63 -5.29 -27.16 -11.14
CA LYS A 63 -4.90 -25.74 -11.11
C LYS A 63 -5.55 -24.97 -12.27
N THR A 64 -5.66 -25.59 -13.44
CA THR A 64 -6.26 -24.98 -14.64
C THR A 64 -7.77 -24.83 -14.52
N GLU A 65 -8.48 -25.83 -13.99
CA GLU A 65 -9.92 -25.76 -13.73
C GLU A 65 -10.27 -24.68 -12.71
N ILE A 66 -9.56 -24.64 -11.57
CA ILE A 66 -9.76 -23.60 -10.54
C ILE A 66 -9.52 -22.21 -11.12
N ASN A 67 -8.48 -22.05 -11.94
CA ASN A 67 -8.20 -20.76 -12.59
C ASN A 67 -9.22 -20.37 -13.67
N LYS A 68 -9.88 -21.33 -14.33
CA LYS A 68 -10.99 -21.04 -15.25
C LYS A 68 -12.20 -20.54 -14.46
N LEU A 69 -12.64 -21.29 -13.46
CA LEU A 69 -13.77 -20.93 -12.58
C LEU A 69 -13.59 -19.53 -11.98
N ARG A 70 -12.41 -19.26 -11.37
CA ARG A 70 -12.14 -17.95 -10.77
C ARG A 70 -12.21 -16.78 -11.74
N ARG A 71 -11.82 -16.97 -13.01
CA ARG A 71 -11.77 -15.88 -14.00
C ARG A 71 -13.16 -15.52 -14.54
N PHE A 72 -14.05 -16.50 -14.73
CA PHE A 72 -15.37 -16.25 -15.30
C PHE A 72 -16.28 -15.47 -14.32
N ASP A 73 -16.26 -15.81 -13.04
CA ASP A 73 -17.15 -15.16 -12.07
C ASP A 73 -16.65 -13.78 -11.63
N PHE A 74 -15.37 -13.66 -11.26
CA PHE A 74 -14.85 -12.40 -10.73
C PHE A 74 -14.72 -11.30 -11.78
N LYS A 75 -14.25 -11.62 -12.99
CA LYS A 75 -14.08 -10.60 -14.03
C LYS A 75 -15.43 -10.03 -14.44
N THR A 76 -16.41 -10.90 -14.68
CA THR A 76 -17.75 -10.48 -15.08
C THR A 76 -18.45 -9.69 -13.97
N ALA A 77 -18.37 -10.17 -12.73
CA ALA A 77 -18.95 -9.47 -11.59
C ALA A 77 -18.26 -8.13 -11.30
N ALA A 78 -16.92 -8.07 -11.34
CA ALA A 78 -16.17 -6.84 -11.11
C ALA A 78 -16.38 -5.81 -12.22
N GLU A 79 -16.45 -6.25 -13.48
CA GLU A 79 -16.67 -5.37 -14.63
C GLU A 79 -18.08 -4.79 -14.60
N GLN A 80 -19.09 -5.60 -14.27
CA GLN A 80 -20.46 -5.13 -14.06
C GLN A 80 -20.62 -4.24 -12.80
N ALA A 81 -19.78 -4.44 -11.79
CA ALA A 81 -19.81 -3.71 -10.51
C ALA A 81 -19.11 -2.35 -10.55
N ILE A 82 -17.96 -2.28 -11.24
CA ILE A 82 -17.08 -1.11 -11.23
C ILE A 82 -17.43 -0.17 -12.39
N ASP A 83 -17.79 -0.71 -13.55
CA ASP A 83 -18.08 0.08 -14.76
C ASP A 83 -19.30 -0.47 -15.51
N PRO A 84 -20.51 -0.38 -14.91
CA PRO A 84 -21.73 -0.89 -15.54
C PRO A 84 -22.03 -0.23 -16.90
N ASP A 85 -21.60 1.03 -17.07
CA ASP A 85 -21.97 1.88 -18.21
C ASP A 85 -20.78 2.19 -19.15
N GLY A 86 -19.57 1.68 -18.88
CA GLY A 86 -18.36 1.91 -19.68
C GLY A 86 -17.70 3.29 -19.52
N SER A 87 -18.26 4.14 -18.65
CA SER A 87 -17.84 5.52 -18.44
C SER A 87 -16.41 5.65 -17.89
N LEU A 88 -15.92 4.67 -17.12
CA LEU A 88 -14.56 4.71 -16.59
C LEU A 88 -13.52 4.47 -17.69
N ARG A 89 -13.85 3.69 -18.72
CA ARG A 89 -12.97 3.47 -19.88
C ARG A 89 -12.89 4.71 -20.77
N GLU A 90 -14.01 5.38 -20.95
CA GLU A 90 -14.10 6.62 -21.74
C GLU A 90 -13.36 7.79 -21.06
N ALA A 91 -13.41 7.87 -19.73
CA ALA A 91 -12.67 8.87 -18.96
C ALA A 91 -11.16 8.57 -18.85
N VAL A 92 -10.76 7.30 -18.95
CA VAL A 92 -9.34 6.87 -18.91
C VAL A 92 -8.69 6.90 -20.30
N SER A 93 -9.47 6.88 -21.39
CA SER A 93 -8.98 7.25 -22.71
C SER A 93 -8.67 8.75 -22.75
N VAL A 94 -7.45 9.10 -22.36
CA VAL A 94 -6.89 10.46 -22.39
C VAL A 94 -6.98 10.99 -23.83
N PRO A 95 -7.69 12.10 -24.12
CA PRO A 95 -7.55 12.78 -25.40
C PRO A 95 -6.11 13.30 -25.53
N PRO A 96 -5.46 13.17 -26.69
CA PRO A 96 -4.06 13.53 -26.86
C PRO A 96 -3.91 15.05 -27.04
N GLU A 97 -4.42 15.89 -26.13
CA GLU A 97 -4.19 17.32 -26.25
C GLU A 97 -4.47 18.05 -24.92
N PHE A 98 -3.55 17.94 -23.96
CA PHE A 98 -3.35 19.05 -23.03
C PHE A 98 -2.58 20.13 -23.82
N GLU A 99 -3.27 20.78 -24.76
CA GLU A 99 -2.77 21.94 -25.49
C GLU A 99 -2.52 23.02 -24.43
N ARG A 100 -1.25 23.22 -24.07
CA ARG A 100 -0.85 24.35 -23.23
C ARG A 100 -1.30 25.63 -23.94
N PRO A 101 -2.09 26.52 -23.32
CA PRO A 101 -2.36 27.82 -23.91
C PRO A 101 -1.03 28.56 -24.11
N PRO A 102 -0.78 29.16 -25.27
CA PRO A 102 0.44 29.92 -25.52
C PRO A 102 0.33 31.22 -24.70
N GLY A 103 1.07 31.31 -23.60
CA GLY A 103 1.05 32.51 -22.76
C GLY A 103 1.20 32.30 -21.25
N ALA A 104 1.62 31.12 -20.77
CA ALA A 104 2.07 30.99 -19.39
C ALA A 104 3.44 31.69 -19.22
N GLU A 105 3.40 33.03 -19.12
CA GLU A 105 4.51 33.84 -18.66
C GLU A 105 4.96 33.32 -17.30
N ARG A 106 6.26 33.01 -17.21
CA ARG A 106 6.90 32.64 -15.94
C ARG A 106 6.73 33.84 -14.98
N PRO A 107 6.26 33.64 -13.74
CA PRO A 107 6.34 34.71 -12.77
C PRO A 107 7.83 35.02 -12.57
N VAL A 108 8.21 36.24 -12.95
CA VAL A 108 9.53 36.81 -12.68
C VAL A 108 9.71 36.72 -11.17
N VAL A 109 10.67 35.91 -10.73
CA VAL A 109 11.04 35.79 -9.32
C VAL A 109 11.47 37.19 -8.88
N ALA A 110 10.60 37.86 -8.15
CA ALA A 110 10.92 39.13 -7.50
C ALA A 110 12.14 38.87 -6.61
N THR A 111 13.24 39.54 -6.93
CA THR A 111 14.46 39.55 -6.14
C THR A 111 14.12 40.23 -4.82
N VAL A 112 13.81 39.43 -3.80
CA VAL A 112 13.64 39.91 -2.43
C VAL A 112 15.02 40.37 -1.95
N PRO A 113 15.19 41.61 -1.48
CA PRO A 113 16.50 42.06 -1.00
C PRO A 113 16.90 41.21 0.20
N VAL A 114 18.10 40.61 0.09
CA VAL A 114 18.74 39.86 1.16
C VAL A 114 18.97 40.83 2.32
N VAL A 115 18.18 40.69 3.38
CA VAL A 115 18.48 41.28 4.68
C VAL A 115 19.50 40.39 5.34
N GLU A 116 20.64 41.00 5.58
CA GLU A 116 21.83 40.49 6.26
C GLU A 116 21.51 40.17 7.73
N GLU A 117 22.05 39.03 8.19
CA GLU A 117 22.51 38.76 9.55
C GLU A 117 21.50 38.23 10.60
N LEU A 118 21.68 36.95 11.00
CA LEU A 118 21.85 36.43 12.39
C LEU A 118 21.96 34.87 12.35
N PRO A 119 22.57 34.20 13.36
CA PRO A 119 23.79 33.41 13.21
C PRO A 119 23.61 31.88 13.25
N ASP A 120 24.63 31.17 12.77
CA ASP A 120 25.00 29.76 13.01
C ASP A 120 23.84 28.73 13.08
N ALA A 121 23.25 28.44 11.91
CA ALA A 121 22.64 27.14 11.68
C ALA A 121 23.73 26.18 11.16
N PRO A 122 23.98 25.03 11.79
CA PRO A 122 25.04 24.13 11.34
C PRO A 122 24.77 23.69 9.90
N GLU A 123 25.77 23.87 9.03
CA GLU A 123 25.74 23.42 7.64
C GLU A 123 25.28 21.97 7.57
N PHE A 124 24.33 21.69 6.67
CA PHE A 124 23.89 20.33 6.39
C PHE A 124 25.09 19.50 5.94
N VAL A 125 25.55 18.61 6.81
CA VAL A 125 26.64 17.69 6.53
C VAL A 125 26.09 16.56 5.65
N PRO A 126 26.56 16.39 4.40
CA PRO A 126 26.13 15.28 3.55
C PRO A 126 26.43 13.93 4.24
N PRO A 127 25.58 12.92 4.05
CA PRO A 127 25.57 11.68 4.85
C PRO A 127 26.89 10.88 4.79
N ASP A 128 27.75 11.17 3.80
CA ASP A 128 29.03 10.50 3.60
C ASP A 128 30.12 10.97 4.58
N VAL A 129 30.00 12.19 5.12
CA VAL A 129 30.95 12.76 6.09
C VAL A 129 30.63 12.27 7.51
N ALA A 130 29.36 12.04 7.84
CA ALA A 130 28.92 11.50 9.13
C ALA A 130 29.44 10.07 9.38
N ARG A 131 29.64 9.27 8.32
CA ARG A 131 30.15 7.89 8.42
C ARG A 131 31.64 7.79 8.73
N LYS A 132 32.40 8.87 8.54
CA LYS A 132 33.86 8.89 8.73
C LYS A 132 34.30 9.51 10.05
N GLN A 133 33.38 9.96 10.89
CA GLN A 133 33.76 10.46 12.22
C GLN A 133 34.05 9.28 13.16
N PRO A 134 35.22 9.26 13.83
CA PRO A 134 35.53 8.24 14.80
C PRO A 134 34.58 8.38 16.00
N VAL A 135 33.83 7.31 16.31
CA VAL A 135 32.94 7.29 17.47
C VAL A 135 33.77 7.49 18.74
N PRO A 136 33.38 8.43 19.63
CA PRO A 136 34.09 8.60 20.90
C PRO A 136 33.96 7.33 21.73
N ALA A 137 35.07 6.91 22.35
CA ALA A 137 35.09 5.74 23.20
C ALA A 137 34.10 5.91 24.35
N PHE A 138 33.08 5.04 24.39
CA PHE A 138 32.10 5.00 25.46
C PHE A 138 32.78 4.62 26.78
N ILE A 139 32.84 5.56 27.73
CA ILE A 139 33.28 5.28 29.10
C ILE A 139 32.01 5.03 29.92
N PRO A 140 31.75 3.79 30.39
CA PRO A 140 30.56 3.51 31.18
C PRO A 140 30.60 4.27 32.53
N PRO A 141 29.47 4.83 32.99
CA PRO A 141 29.42 5.55 34.25
C PRO A 141 29.55 4.56 35.41
N GLY A 142 30.75 4.46 35.99
CA GLY A 142 30.99 3.61 37.16
C GLY A 142 32.44 3.51 37.62
N THR A 143 33.42 3.82 36.78
CA THR A 143 34.83 3.78 37.17
C THR A 143 35.31 5.11 37.76
N ARG A 144 34.70 5.55 38.87
CA ARG A 144 35.40 6.43 39.82
C ARG A 144 36.50 5.60 40.49
N ARG A 145 37.66 5.52 39.86
CA ARG A 145 38.87 5.01 40.52
C ARG A 145 39.36 6.10 41.46
N TRP A 146 38.99 6.01 42.74
CA TRP A 146 39.58 6.84 43.80
C TRP A 146 41.05 6.46 43.96
N GLY A 147 41.94 7.43 44.01
CA GLY A 147 43.34 7.25 44.34
C GLY A 147 44.06 8.59 44.42
N TYR A 148 44.52 8.94 45.62
CA TYR A 148 45.44 10.02 45.93
C TYR A 148 46.75 9.88 45.16
#